data_AF-A0A7C0XIB2-F1
#
_entry.id   AF-A0A7C0XIB2-F1
#
_cell.length_a   1.000
_cell.length_b   1.000
_cell.length_c   1.000
_cell.angle_alpha   90.00
_cell.angle_beta   90.00
_cell.angle_gamma   90.00
#
_symmetry.space_group_name_H-M   'P 1'
#
loop_
_entity.id
_entity.type
_entity.pdbx_description
1 polymer ?
#
loop_
_entity_poly.entity_id
_entity_poly.type
_entity_poly.pdbx_seq_one_letter_code
_entity_poly.pdbx_strand_id
1 'polypeptide(L)'
;MNEIHSARQDFFTAHAPRSWWPKANPKILDLLSLDIAVNRRRKAGQKMVFTNGCFDLLHAGHVSYLESARHLGDYLVVGLNSDKSVREIKGPERPINPEAMRAHVLAGLAAVDYVVIFSDPTPLNLIQTIVPNILVKGADWEEKDIVGAEIVNNAGGHVARIPFVHDISTSRILKL
;
A
#
# COMPACT_ATOMS: atom_id res chain seq x y z
N MET A 1 -24.76 22.14 -11.82
CA MET A 1 -23.99 21.00 -12.34
C MET A 1 -22.87 21.51 -13.26
N ASN A 2 -21.99 22.42 -12.79
CA ASN A 2 -20.93 23.00 -13.63
C ASN A 2 -19.66 23.50 -12.88
N GLU A 3 -19.62 23.53 -11.54
CA GLU A 3 -18.40 23.94 -10.81
C GLU A 3 -17.43 22.78 -10.56
N ILE A 4 -17.93 21.54 -10.37
CA ILE A 4 -17.09 20.35 -10.14
C ILE A 4 -16.31 19.96 -11.40
N HIS A 5 -16.83 20.27 -12.61
CA HIS A 5 -16.12 20.03 -13.87
C HIS A 5 -15.00 21.04 -14.13
N SER A 6 -15.14 22.28 -13.65
CA SER A 6 -14.11 23.32 -13.77
C SER A 6 -12.92 23.06 -12.85
N ALA A 7 -13.17 22.61 -11.60
CA ALA A 7 -12.08 22.26 -10.67
C ALA A 7 -11.24 21.06 -11.13
N ARG A 8 -11.79 20.18 -11.99
CA ARG A 8 -11.06 19.07 -12.60
C ARG A 8 -10.01 19.52 -13.61
N GLN A 9 -10.15 20.71 -14.22
CA GLN A 9 -9.18 21.22 -15.18
C GLN A 9 -7.99 21.91 -14.50
N ASP A 10 -8.20 22.55 -13.35
CA ASP A 10 -7.12 23.29 -12.67
C ASP A 10 -6.10 22.37 -11.99
N PHE A 11 -6.53 21.21 -11.47
CA PHE A 11 -5.60 20.23 -10.85
C PHE A 11 -4.84 19.35 -11.86
N PHE A 12 -5.24 19.34 -13.14
CA PHE A 12 -4.67 18.45 -14.16
C PHE A 12 -3.85 19.15 -15.25
N THR A 13 -3.40 20.38 -15.04
CA THR A 13 -2.37 21.00 -15.91
C THR A 13 -0.94 20.53 -15.60
N ALA A 14 -0.79 19.31 -15.09
CA ALA A 14 0.49 18.60 -15.13
C ALA A 14 0.74 18.14 -16.57
N HIS A 15 1.32 19.04 -17.37
CA HIS A 15 1.95 18.74 -18.64
C HIS A 15 2.94 17.56 -18.48
N ALA A 16 3.19 16.82 -19.58
CA ALA A 16 4.17 15.73 -19.72
C ALA A 16 5.48 16.00 -18.95
N PRO A 17 6.18 14.95 -18.46
CA PRO A 17 6.90 14.99 -17.19
C PRO A 17 7.91 16.13 -17.17
N ARG A 18 7.68 17.10 -16.27
CA ARG A 18 8.70 18.08 -15.92
C ARG A 18 10.00 17.32 -15.61
N SER A 19 11.14 17.87 -16.00
CA SER A 19 12.50 17.38 -15.66
C SER A 19 12.76 17.14 -14.16
N TRP A 20 11.80 17.50 -13.31
CA TRP A 20 11.72 17.26 -11.88
C TRP A 20 11.07 15.91 -11.48
N TRP A 21 10.52 15.12 -12.43
CA TRP A 21 9.95 13.82 -12.07
C TRP A 21 11.01 12.96 -11.36
N PRO A 22 10.72 12.41 -10.18
CA PRO A 22 11.74 11.81 -9.35
C PRO A 22 12.45 10.69 -10.09
N LYS A 23 13.78 10.67 -9.98
CA LYS A 23 14.60 9.49 -10.30
C LYS A 23 14.01 8.26 -9.58
N ALA A 24 14.28 7.07 -10.11
CA ALA A 24 13.85 5.80 -9.51
C ALA A 24 14.05 5.83 -7.99
N ASN A 25 12.94 5.73 -7.24
CA ASN A 25 12.99 5.72 -5.79
C ASN A 25 13.43 4.32 -5.33
N PRO A 26 14.52 4.17 -4.56
CA PRO A 26 15.08 2.87 -4.20
C PRO A 26 14.14 2.00 -3.34
N LYS A 27 13.07 2.58 -2.78
CA LYS A 27 12.06 1.83 -2.05
C LYS A 27 11.01 1.19 -2.95
N ILE A 28 10.86 1.64 -4.20
CA ILE A 28 9.86 1.09 -5.12
C ILE A 28 10.54 -0.02 -5.93
N LEU A 29 10.11 -1.27 -5.68
CA LEU A 29 10.73 -2.46 -6.25
C LEU A 29 9.69 -3.29 -7.02
N ASP A 30 10.14 -3.93 -8.11
CA ASP A 30 9.40 -5.06 -8.68
C ASP A 30 9.47 -6.28 -7.75
N LEU A 31 8.65 -7.29 -8.02
CA LEU A 31 8.53 -8.47 -7.16
C LEU A 31 9.86 -9.23 -7.01
N LEU A 32 10.63 -9.36 -8.09
CA LEU A 32 11.91 -10.06 -8.07
C LEU A 32 12.93 -9.34 -7.19
N SER A 33 13.06 -8.02 -7.38
CA SER A 33 13.96 -7.17 -6.61
C SER A 33 13.54 -7.09 -5.14
N LEU A 34 12.24 -7.06 -4.87
CA LEU A 34 11.71 -7.13 -3.51
C LEU A 34 12.06 -8.46 -2.85
N ASP A 35 11.85 -9.60 -3.52
CA ASP A 35 12.16 -10.91 -2.96
C ASP A 35 13.65 -11.03 -2.60
N ILE A 36 14.55 -10.54 -3.46
CA ILE A 36 15.99 -10.48 -3.17
C ILE A 36 16.26 -9.62 -1.91
N ALA A 37 15.67 -8.42 -1.83
CA ALA A 37 15.85 -7.52 -0.70
C ALA A 37 15.32 -8.12 0.61
N VAL A 38 14.13 -8.73 0.58
CA VAL A 38 13.49 -9.41 1.70
C VAL A 38 14.33 -10.60 2.16
N ASN A 39 14.78 -11.45 1.24
CA ASN A 39 15.63 -12.60 1.57
C ASN A 39 16.94 -12.18 2.24
N ARG A 40 17.55 -11.07 1.80
CA ARG A 40 18.75 -10.52 2.44
C ARG A 40 18.46 -10.09 3.89
N ARG A 41 17.37 -9.36 4.13
CA ARG A 41 17.00 -8.89 5.48
C ARG A 41 16.57 -10.04 6.39
N ARG A 42 15.86 -11.04 5.84
CA ARG A 42 15.50 -12.28 6.54
C ARG A 42 16.74 -13.04 7.01
N LYS A 43 17.75 -13.20 6.15
CA LYS A 43 19.05 -13.82 6.52
C LYS A 43 19.79 -13.05 7.62
N ALA A 44 19.54 -11.75 7.74
CA ALA A 44 20.05 -10.92 8.83
C ALA A 44 19.17 -10.95 10.10
N GLY A 45 18.15 -11.80 10.15
CA GLY A 45 17.26 -11.96 11.30
C GLY A 45 16.21 -10.86 11.48
N GLN A 46 16.02 -10.00 10.48
CA GLN A 46 15.05 -8.90 10.56
C GLN A 46 13.63 -9.40 10.28
N LYS A 47 12.67 -8.94 11.08
CA LYS A 47 11.24 -9.25 10.97
C LYS A 47 10.54 -8.30 10.00
N MET A 48 9.97 -8.87 8.96
CA MET A 48 9.18 -8.15 7.98
C MET A 48 7.74 -7.96 8.44
N VAL A 49 7.30 -6.71 8.40
CA VAL A 49 5.87 -6.35 8.42
C VAL A 49 5.39 -6.15 6.99
N PHE A 50 4.24 -6.71 6.65
CA PHE A 50 3.59 -6.49 5.37
C PHE A 50 2.16 -5.98 5.56
N THR A 51 1.78 -5.00 4.74
CA THR A 51 0.38 -4.62 4.55
C THR A 51 0.12 -4.31 3.08
N ASN A 52 -1.14 -4.22 2.68
CA ASN A 52 -1.48 -3.82 1.32
C ASN A 52 -2.76 -2.98 1.29
N GLY A 53 -2.87 -2.17 0.24
CA GLY A 53 -4.05 -1.35 -0.01
C GLY A 53 -3.93 -0.47 -1.24
N CYS A 54 -4.98 0.30 -1.48
CA CYS A 54 -5.06 1.22 -2.61
C CYS A 54 -4.32 2.54 -2.36
N PHE A 55 -4.39 3.09 -1.13
CA PHE A 55 -3.75 4.35 -0.72
C PHE A 55 -3.96 5.51 -1.72
N ASP A 56 -5.20 5.69 -2.20
CA ASP A 56 -5.54 6.66 -3.25
C ASP A 56 -5.29 8.10 -2.81
N LEU A 57 -6.07 8.57 -1.83
CA LEU A 57 -5.83 9.83 -1.14
C LEU A 57 -5.32 9.53 0.27
N LEU A 58 -4.02 9.72 0.48
CA LEU A 58 -3.43 9.63 1.81
C LEU A 58 -3.98 10.72 2.73
N HIS A 59 -4.10 10.37 4.00
CA HIS A 59 -4.52 11.25 5.08
C HIS A 59 -3.90 10.75 6.40
N ALA A 60 -4.06 11.50 7.48
CA ALA A 60 -3.49 11.18 8.79
C ALA A 60 -3.80 9.73 9.25
N GLY A 61 -5.02 9.25 9.04
CA GLY A 61 -5.40 7.84 9.24
C GLY A 61 -4.46 6.81 8.61
N HIS A 62 -4.09 7.01 7.34
CA HIS A 62 -3.14 6.11 6.67
C HIS A 62 -1.73 6.23 7.25
N VAL A 63 -1.28 7.44 7.57
CA VAL A 63 0.05 7.66 8.16
C VAL A 63 0.17 6.97 9.51
N SER A 64 -0.77 7.21 10.42
CA SER A 64 -0.79 6.57 11.75
C SER A 64 -0.95 5.05 11.66
N TYR A 65 -1.73 4.54 10.70
CA TYR A 65 -1.83 3.10 10.45
C TYR A 65 -0.49 2.50 10.00
N LEU A 66 0.19 3.11 9.03
CA LEU A 66 1.48 2.63 8.53
C LEU A 66 2.59 2.76 9.59
N GLU A 67 2.58 3.83 10.38
CA GLU A 67 3.47 3.97 11.53
C GLU A 67 3.24 2.86 12.55
N SER A 68 1.98 2.63 12.94
CA SER A 68 1.63 1.56 13.89
C SER A 68 2.05 0.18 13.35
N ALA A 69 1.82 -0.09 12.06
CA ALA A 69 2.28 -1.31 11.41
C ALA A 69 3.80 -1.44 11.47
N ARG A 70 4.53 -0.37 11.13
CA ARG A 70 6.00 -0.36 11.13
C ARG A 70 6.61 -0.69 12.50
N HIS A 71 5.95 -0.35 13.60
CA HIS A 71 6.42 -0.65 14.96
C HIS A 71 6.32 -2.13 15.35
N LEU A 72 5.60 -2.95 14.59
CA LEU A 72 5.46 -4.38 14.91
C LEU A 72 6.70 -5.21 14.52
N GLY A 73 7.59 -4.66 13.68
CA GLY A 73 8.79 -5.36 13.22
C GLY A 73 9.93 -4.42 12.84
N ASP A 74 10.89 -4.95 12.09
CA ASP A 74 12.14 -4.25 11.76
C ASP A 74 12.06 -3.43 10.48
N TYR A 75 11.08 -3.72 9.61
CA TYR A 75 10.81 -2.97 8.38
C TYR A 75 9.40 -3.24 7.84
N LEU A 76 8.87 -2.28 7.07
CA LEU A 76 7.54 -2.36 6.48
C LEU A 76 7.59 -2.43 4.95
N VAL A 77 6.94 -3.45 4.40
CA VAL A 77 6.63 -3.58 2.97
C VAL A 77 5.16 -3.26 2.73
N VAL A 78 4.89 -2.40 1.76
CA VAL A 78 3.54 -2.05 1.33
C VAL A 78 3.26 -2.60 -0.07
N GLY A 79 2.32 -3.53 -0.16
CA GLY A 79 1.71 -3.93 -1.42
C GLY A 79 0.72 -2.86 -1.88
N LEU A 80 1.01 -2.21 -3.01
CA LEU A 80 0.14 -1.21 -3.61
C LEU A 80 -0.67 -1.82 -4.75
N ASN A 81 -2.00 -1.75 -4.67
CA ASN A 81 -2.86 -2.17 -5.77
C ASN A 81 -2.60 -1.28 -7.01
N SER A 82 -2.43 -1.92 -8.17
CA SER A 82 -2.32 -1.24 -9.47
C SER A 82 -3.60 -0.48 -9.82
N ASP A 83 -3.51 0.43 -10.78
CA ASP A 83 -4.68 1.18 -11.26
C ASP A 83 -5.76 0.24 -11.82
N LYS A 84 -5.34 -0.85 -12.47
CA LYS A 84 -6.25 -1.90 -12.95
C LYS A 84 -6.97 -2.58 -11.80
N SER A 85 -6.22 -3.07 -10.80
CA SER A 85 -6.77 -3.77 -9.64
C SER A 85 -7.74 -2.87 -8.87
N VAL A 86 -7.41 -1.58 -8.71
CA VAL A 86 -8.30 -0.63 -8.03
C VAL A 86 -9.58 -0.38 -8.83
N ARG A 87 -9.52 -0.24 -10.16
CA ARG A 87 -10.71 -0.09 -11.00
C ARG A 87 -11.67 -1.26 -10.88
N GLU A 88 -11.13 -2.48 -10.84
CA GLU A 88 -11.92 -3.70 -10.69
C GLU A 88 -12.62 -3.78 -9.32
N ILE A 89 -11.95 -3.32 -8.26
CA ILE A 89 -12.48 -3.37 -6.89
C ILE A 89 -13.45 -2.22 -6.59
N LYS A 90 -13.13 -1.00 -7.05
CA LYS A 90 -13.82 0.25 -6.62
C LYS A 90 -14.60 0.93 -7.74
N GLY A 91 -14.53 0.44 -8.96
CA GLY A 91 -15.18 1.00 -10.14
C GLY A 91 -14.27 1.91 -10.98
N PRO A 92 -14.74 2.30 -12.18
CA PRO A 92 -13.90 2.93 -13.22
C PRO A 92 -13.37 4.32 -12.85
N GLU A 93 -14.03 5.04 -11.95
CA GLU A 93 -13.63 6.38 -11.49
C GLU A 93 -12.50 6.35 -10.45
N ARG A 94 -11.97 5.17 -10.11
CA ARG A 94 -10.89 4.98 -9.13
C ARG A 94 -9.71 4.21 -9.76
N PRO A 95 -8.46 4.46 -9.33
CA PRO A 95 -8.04 5.46 -8.36
C PRO A 95 -8.06 6.88 -8.96
N ILE A 96 -8.09 7.89 -8.11
CA ILE A 96 -7.92 9.30 -8.52
C ILE A 96 -6.46 9.55 -8.91
N ASN A 97 -5.54 9.02 -8.11
CA ASN A 97 -4.11 9.15 -8.35
C ASN A 97 -3.56 7.89 -9.05
N PRO A 98 -2.83 8.01 -10.17
CA PRO A 98 -2.14 6.89 -10.80
C PRO A 98 -1.19 6.16 -9.84
N GLU A 99 -0.98 4.87 -10.08
CA GLU A 99 -0.18 3.99 -9.23
C GLU A 99 1.24 4.49 -8.99
N ALA A 100 1.87 5.08 -10.00
CA ALA A 100 3.21 5.65 -9.87
C ALA A 100 3.25 6.82 -8.87
N MET A 101 2.22 7.67 -8.86
CA MET A 101 2.11 8.78 -7.90
C MET A 101 1.87 8.25 -6.49
N ARG A 102 0.93 7.31 -6.33
CA ARG A 102 0.63 6.68 -5.04
C ARG A 102 1.86 5.98 -4.47
N ALA A 103 2.59 5.23 -5.29
CA ALA A 103 3.84 4.57 -4.89
C ALA A 103 4.91 5.58 -4.45
N HIS A 104 5.06 6.69 -5.18
CA HIS A 104 6.03 7.73 -4.84
C HIS A 104 5.72 8.38 -3.49
N VAL A 105 4.46 8.71 -3.23
CA VAL A 105 4.05 9.29 -1.94
C VAL A 105 4.29 8.29 -0.80
N LEU A 106 3.91 7.01 -0.97
CA LEU A 106 4.17 5.96 0.02
C LEU A 106 5.67 5.79 0.30
N ALA A 107 6.51 5.79 -0.73
CA ALA A 107 7.95 5.68 -0.58
C ALA A 107 8.58 6.89 0.14
N GLY A 108 7.92 8.05 0.09
CA GLY A 108 8.31 9.24 0.85
C GLY A 108 8.04 9.14 2.36
N LEU A 109 7.20 8.22 2.81
CA LEU A 109 6.88 8.07 4.24
C LEU A 109 8.04 7.41 5.00
N ALA A 110 8.34 7.95 6.18
CA ALA A 110 9.39 7.41 7.05
C ALA A 110 9.11 5.97 7.50
N ALA A 111 7.83 5.63 7.69
CA ALA A 111 7.41 4.30 8.13
C ALA A 111 7.54 3.21 7.05
N VAL A 112 7.70 3.57 5.77
CA VAL A 112 7.70 2.61 4.65
C VAL A 112 9.12 2.33 4.19
N ASP A 113 9.53 1.06 4.20
CA ASP A 113 10.84 0.62 3.72
C ASP A 113 10.80 0.20 2.25
N TYR A 114 9.77 -0.54 1.83
CA TYR A 114 9.58 -0.94 0.44
C TYR A 114 8.12 -0.81 -0.02
N VAL A 115 7.93 -0.52 -1.31
CA VAL A 115 6.65 -0.49 -2.01
C VAL A 115 6.75 -1.41 -3.21
N VAL A 116 5.74 -2.26 -3.40
CA VAL A 116 5.62 -3.13 -4.58
C VAL A 116 4.22 -2.98 -5.16
N ILE A 117 4.15 -2.75 -6.47
CA ILE A 117 2.87 -2.65 -7.17
C ILE A 117 2.44 -4.04 -7.62
N PHE A 118 1.19 -4.43 -7.37
CA PHE A 118 0.63 -5.70 -7.82
C PHE A 118 -0.73 -5.50 -8.48
N SER A 119 -1.03 -6.33 -9.48
CA SER A 119 -2.28 -6.26 -10.26
C SER A 119 -3.26 -7.38 -9.97
N ASP A 120 -2.85 -8.40 -9.22
CA ASP A 120 -3.71 -9.52 -8.88
C ASP A 120 -4.93 -9.05 -8.06
N PRO A 121 -6.09 -9.74 -8.14
CA PRO A 121 -7.29 -9.37 -7.39
C PRO A 121 -7.07 -9.36 -5.87
N THR A 122 -6.12 -10.17 -5.39
CA THR A 122 -5.75 -10.27 -3.98
C THR A 122 -4.22 -10.27 -3.85
N PRO A 123 -3.67 -9.92 -2.68
CA PRO A 123 -2.23 -9.94 -2.44
C PRO A 123 -1.66 -11.36 -2.26
N LEU A 124 -2.42 -12.43 -2.53
CA LEU A 124 -2.05 -13.80 -2.17
C LEU A 124 -0.71 -14.23 -2.78
N ASN A 125 -0.53 -14.05 -4.09
CA ASN A 125 0.71 -14.41 -4.79
C ASN A 125 1.92 -13.65 -4.24
N LEU A 126 1.72 -12.36 -3.93
CA LEU A 126 2.74 -11.53 -3.32
C LEU A 126 3.12 -12.06 -1.94
N ILE A 127 2.13 -12.36 -1.08
CA ILE A 127 2.33 -12.93 0.25
C ILE A 127 3.03 -14.30 0.19
N GLN A 128 2.67 -15.16 -0.78
CA GLN A 128 3.33 -16.46 -0.98
C GLN A 128 4.80 -16.32 -1.37
N THR A 129 5.14 -15.30 -2.14
CA THR A 129 6.52 -15.06 -2.56
C THR A 129 7.35 -14.50 -1.39
N ILE A 130 6.86 -13.45 -0.74
CA ILE A 130 7.67 -12.72 0.24
C ILE A 130 7.51 -13.23 1.67
N VAL A 131 6.51 -14.04 1.98
CA VAL A 131 6.24 -14.69 3.28
C VAL A 131 6.55 -13.78 4.48
N PRO A 132 5.66 -12.82 4.81
CA PRO A 132 5.87 -11.91 5.93
C PRO A 132 5.87 -12.60 7.27
N ASN A 133 6.63 -12.05 8.22
CA ASN A 133 6.54 -12.46 9.62
C ASN A 133 5.26 -11.93 10.26
N ILE A 134 4.81 -10.74 9.82
CA ILE A 134 3.65 -10.05 10.38
C ILE A 134 2.80 -9.52 9.23
N LEU A 135 1.58 -10.01 9.11
CA LEU A 135 0.58 -9.51 8.15
C LEU A 135 -0.35 -8.54 8.86
N VAL A 136 -0.35 -7.28 8.42
CA VAL A 136 -1.14 -6.22 9.04
C VAL A 136 -2.35 -5.86 8.19
N LYS A 137 -3.51 -5.83 8.84
CA LYS A 137 -4.77 -5.30 8.29
C LYS A 137 -5.44 -4.35 9.26
N GLY A 138 -6.35 -3.53 8.71
CA GLY A 138 -7.29 -2.77 9.52
C GLY A 138 -8.20 -3.69 10.32
N ALA A 139 -8.63 -3.24 11.50
CA ALA A 139 -9.46 -4.02 12.42
C ALA A 139 -10.87 -4.38 11.89
N ASP A 140 -11.25 -3.85 10.73
CA ASP A 140 -12.56 -4.07 10.10
C ASP A 140 -12.75 -5.50 9.54
N TRP A 141 -11.71 -6.33 9.54
CA TRP A 141 -11.73 -7.69 9.00
C TRP A 141 -11.54 -8.73 10.10
N GLU A 142 -12.35 -9.79 10.10
CA GLU A 142 -12.05 -10.99 10.88
C GLU A 142 -10.81 -11.67 10.31
N GLU A 143 -9.98 -12.28 11.17
CA GLU A 143 -8.71 -12.87 10.74
C GLU A 143 -8.88 -13.95 9.67
N LYS A 144 -9.95 -14.74 9.78
CA LYS A 144 -10.28 -15.80 8.81
C LYS A 144 -10.53 -15.28 7.39
N ASP A 145 -10.93 -14.00 7.27
CA ASP A 145 -11.23 -13.36 5.99
C ASP A 145 -10.03 -12.58 5.43
N ILE A 146 -8.90 -12.56 6.17
CA ILE A 146 -7.67 -11.91 5.74
C ILE A 146 -6.91 -12.84 4.78
N VAL A 147 -6.90 -12.47 3.50
CA VAL A 147 -6.11 -13.17 2.48
C VAL A 147 -4.64 -13.25 2.90
N GLY A 148 -4.12 -14.48 2.94
CA GLY A 148 -2.73 -14.78 3.31
C GLY A 148 -2.50 -15.08 4.78
N ALA A 149 -3.53 -15.00 5.64
CA ALA A 149 -3.42 -15.32 7.06
C ALA A 149 -2.88 -16.74 7.31
N GLU A 150 -3.46 -17.75 6.65
CA GLU A 150 -3.03 -19.14 6.79
C GLU A 150 -1.56 -19.35 6.39
N ILE A 151 -1.12 -18.75 5.29
CA ILE A 151 0.28 -18.84 4.82
C ILE A 151 1.23 -18.27 5.87
N VAL A 152 0.89 -17.11 6.42
CA VAL A 152 1.72 -16.43 7.42
C VAL A 152 1.77 -17.22 8.73
N ASN A 153 0.62 -17.72 9.19
CA ASN A 153 0.53 -18.53 10.41
C ASN A 153 1.30 -19.86 10.24
N ASN A 154 1.16 -20.54 9.11
CA ASN A 154 1.90 -21.79 8.82
C ASN A 154 3.42 -21.58 8.70
N ALA A 155 3.86 -20.38 8.33
CA ALA A 155 5.27 -20.00 8.29
C ALA A 155 5.81 -19.54 9.67
N GLY A 156 5.01 -19.62 10.74
CA GLY A 156 5.39 -19.17 12.08
C GLY A 156 5.32 -17.65 12.29
N GLY A 157 4.70 -16.93 11.35
CA GLY A 157 4.32 -15.53 11.52
C GLY A 157 2.98 -15.38 12.25
N HIS A 158 2.44 -14.16 12.26
CA HIS A 158 1.09 -13.91 12.76
C HIS A 158 0.40 -12.76 12.02
N VAL A 159 -0.92 -12.68 12.16
CA VAL A 159 -1.73 -11.56 11.69
C VAL A 159 -1.93 -10.54 12.81
N ALA A 160 -1.71 -9.26 12.50
CA ALA A 160 -1.98 -8.16 13.40
C ALA A 160 -3.10 -7.28 12.83
N ARG A 161 -4.05 -6.93 13.68
CA ARG A 161 -5.19 -6.07 13.34
C ARG A 161 -5.02 -4.73 14.05
N ILE A 162 -4.89 -3.65 13.28
CA ILE A 162 -4.69 -2.31 13.82
C ILE A 162 -6.01 -1.54 13.68
N PRO A 163 -6.56 -0.98 14.77
CA PRO A 163 -7.75 -0.14 14.69
C PRO A 163 -7.43 1.15 13.93
N PHE A 164 -8.35 1.59 13.08
CA PHE A 164 -8.23 2.90 12.46
C PHE A 164 -8.49 3.99 13.51
N VAL A 165 -7.44 4.75 13.84
CA VAL A 165 -7.47 5.79 14.90
C VAL A 165 -8.34 6.99 14.50
N HIS A 166 -8.56 7.18 13.19
CA HIS A 166 -9.30 8.31 12.66
C HIS A 166 -10.52 7.83 11.90
N ASP A 167 -11.67 8.43 12.16
CA ASP A 167 -12.91 8.25 11.40
C ASP A 167 -12.85 9.02 10.05
N ILE A 168 -11.77 8.76 9.29
CA ILE A 168 -11.44 9.44 8.04
C ILE A 168 -11.21 8.36 6.99
N SER A 169 -11.96 8.45 5.90
CA SER A 169 -11.75 7.63 4.70
C SER A 169 -11.69 8.54 3.46
N THR A 170 -11.04 8.06 2.41
CA THR A 170 -11.01 8.78 1.12
C THR A 170 -12.42 9.07 0.59
N SER A 171 -13.37 8.14 0.77
CA SER A 171 -14.77 8.35 0.36
C SER A 171 -15.41 9.49 1.17
N ARG A 172 -15.21 9.52 2.49
CA ARG A 172 -15.71 10.59 3.36
C ARG A 172 -15.11 11.95 3.01
N ILE A 173 -13.82 12.02 2.69
CA ILE A 173 -13.15 13.26 2.26
C ILE A 173 -13.80 13.80 0.98
N LEU A 174 -14.13 12.92 0.04
CA LEU A 174 -14.69 13.28 -1.26
C LEU A 174 -16.22 13.41 -1.24
N LYS A 175 -16.88 13.09 -0.12
CA LYS A 175 -18.35 13.01 0.01
C LYS A 175 -18.97 12.07 -1.05
N LEU A 176 -18.29 10.97 -1.32
CA LEU A 176 -18.73 9.88 -2.22
C LEU A 176 -19.22 8.69 -1.42
#